data_AF-A0A2N2DAB2-F1
#
_entry.id   AF-A0A2N2DAB2-F1
#
_cell.length_a   1.000
_cell.length_b   1.000
_cell.length_c   1.000
_cell.angle_alpha   90.00
_cell.angle_beta   90.00
_cell.angle_gamma   90.00
#
_symmetry.space_group_name_H-M   'P 1'
#
loop_
_entity.id
_entity.type
_entity.pdbx_description
1 polymer ?
#
loop_
_entity_poly.entity_id
_entity_poly.type
_entity_poly.pdbx_seq_one_letter_code
_entity_poly.pdbx_strand_id
1 'polypeptide(L)'
;FVLEVVKKAGANACPPLIVGIGLGGTLEKSALLAKKALLRPPGEEHPLQFYAQLERDILEEINKLGIGPQGFGGRTTALAVHIEFYPTHIACLPVAVNLNCHVSRHMERII
;
A
#
# COMPACT_ATOMS: atom_id res chain seq x y z
N PHE A 1 11.11 3.30 -4.12
CA PHE A 1 10.91 1.94 -3.58
C PHE A 1 9.50 1.40 -3.88
N VAL A 2 8.42 1.99 -3.37
CA VAL A 2 7.05 1.47 -3.54
C VAL A 2 6.66 1.27 -5.01
N LEU A 3 6.89 2.27 -5.87
CA LEU A 3 6.62 2.19 -7.30
C LEU A 3 7.36 1.03 -7.99
N GLU A 4 8.59 0.76 -7.57
CA GLU A 4 9.40 -0.33 -8.11
C GLU A 4 8.85 -1.69 -7.70
N VAL A 5 8.39 -1.83 -6.45
CA VAL A 5 7.71 -3.05 -5.96
C VAL A 5 6.44 -3.31 -6.76
N VAL A 6 5.60 -2.28 -6.95
CA VAL A 6 4.36 -2.40 -7.74
C VAL A 6 4.67 -2.73 -9.20
N LYS A 7 5.69 -2.10 -9.80
CA LYS A 7 6.13 -2.39 -11.17
C LYS A 7 6.66 -3.83 -11.32
N LYS A 8 7.42 -4.32 -10.34
CA LYS A 8 7.92 -5.70 -10.31
C LYS A 8 6.79 -6.72 -10.15
N ALA A 9 5.80 -6.40 -9.32
CA ALA A 9 4.62 -7.23 -9.15
C ALA A 9 3.77 -7.29 -10.43
N GLY A 10 3.61 -6.15 -11.11
CA GLY A 10 2.97 -6.05 -12.42
C GLY A 10 1.60 -6.74 -12.47
N ALA A 11 1.37 -7.50 -13.54
CA ALA A 11 0.13 -8.26 -13.73
C ALA A 11 -0.05 -9.41 -12.71
N ASN A 12 1.05 -9.92 -12.14
CA ASN A 12 1.02 -11.12 -11.29
C ASN A 12 0.32 -10.90 -9.95
N ALA A 13 0.19 -9.65 -9.51
CA ALA A 13 -0.57 -9.30 -8.30
C ALA A 13 -2.08 -9.16 -8.55
N CYS A 14 -2.57 -9.49 -9.76
CA CYS A 14 -3.96 -9.39 -10.17
C CYS A 14 -4.61 -8.03 -9.84
N PRO A 15 -4.06 -6.92 -10.40
CA PRO A 15 -4.63 -5.58 -10.20
C PRO A 15 -6.11 -5.52 -10.61
N PRO A 16 -6.93 -4.65 -10.00
CA PRO A 16 -6.56 -3.50 -9.17
C PRO A 16 -6.09 -3.85 -7.74
N LEU A 17 -5.07 -3.15 -7.26
CA LEU A 17 -4.42 -3.41 -5.97
C LEU A 17 -4.86 -2.47 -4.85
N ILE A 18 -4.81 -2.95 -3.61
CA ILE A 18 -4.67 -2.11 -2.42
C ILE A 18 -3.23 -2.28 -1.93
N VAL A 19 -2.53 -1.15 -1.74
CA VAL A 19 -1.11 -1.14 -1.38
C VAL A 19 -0.96 -0.70 0.08
N GLY A 20 -0.44 -1.58 0.92
CA GLY A 20 -0.16 -1.32 2.32
C GLY A 20 1.33 -1.06 2.52
N ILE A 21 1.67 0.03 3.19
CA ILE A 21 3.06 0.44 3.45
C ILE A 21 3.26 0.53 4.96
N GLY A 22 4.28 -0.14 5.47
CA GLY A 22 4.70 -0.06 6.86
C GLY A 22 6.02 0.69 6.97
N LEU A 23 6.08 1.74 7.79
CA LEU A 23 7.29 2.56 7.99
C LEU A 23 7.78 2.49 9.43
N GLY A 24 9.06 2.14 9.62
CA GLY A 24 9.71 2.14 10.93
C GLY A 24 9.41 0.94 11.82
N GLY A 25 9.72 1.05 13.12
CA GLY A 25 9.86 -0.09 14.01
C GLY A 25 11.05 -0.99 13.66
N THR A 26 10.95 -2.29 13.98
CA THR A 26 11.85 -3.31 13.45
C THR A 26 11.35 -3.80 12.07
N LEU A 27 12.13 -4.64 11.38
CA LEU A 27 11.71 -5.21 10.09
C LEU A 27 10.38 -5.98 10.22
N GLU A 28 10.24 -6.78 11.27
CA GLU A 28 9.05 -7.56 11.57
C GLU A 28 7.86 -6.64 11.86
N LYS A 29 8.10 -5.56 12.61
CA LYS A 29 7.07 -4.57 12.91
C LYS A 29 6.61 -3.84 11.64
N SER A 30 7.54 -3.45 10.78
CA SER A 30 7.22 -2.80 9.50
C SER A 30 6.36 -3.71 8.61
N ALA A 31 6.70 -5.01 8.51
CA ALA A 31 5.88 -5.98 7.78
C ALA A 31 4.46 -6.12 8.37
N LEU A 32 4.34 -6.14 9.71
CA LEU A 32 3.05 -6.18 10.39
C LEU A 32 2.23 -4.91 10.13
N LEU A 33 2.85 -3.73 10.18
CA LEU A 33 2.22 -2.44 9.87
C LEU A 33 1.72 -2.41 8.43
N ALA A 34 2.53 -2.87 7.47
CA ALA A 34 2.13 -2.96 6.07
C ALA A 34 0.92 -3.89 5.88
N LYS A 35 0.86 -5.01 6.62
CA LYS A 35 -0.31 -5.91 6.61
C LYS A 35 -1.55 -5.26 7.24
N LYS A 36 -1.37 -4.51 8.33
CA LYS A 36 -2.47 -3.78 8.99
C LYS A 36 -3.02 -2.66 8.08
N ALA A 37 -2.15 -1.96 7.36
CA ALA A 37 -2.54 -0.91 6.42
C ALA A 37 -3.49 -1.43 5.33
N LEU A 38 -3.36 -2.69 4.90
CA LEU A 38 -4.25 -3.32 3.92
C LEU A 38 -5.68 -3.54 4.41
N LEU A 39 -5.92 -3.48 5.73
CA LEU A 39 -7.25 -3.69 6.32
C LEU A 39 -8.05 -2.39 6.39
N ARG A 40 -7.42 -1.23 6.13
CA ARG A 40 -8.12 0.05 6.10
C ARG A 40 -9.10 0.09 4.92
N PRO A 41 -10.29 0.68 5.08
CA PRO A 41 -11.24 0.86 4.00
C PRO A 41 -10.63 1.69 2.86
N PRO A 42 -10.80 1.27 1.59
CA PRO A 42 -10.41 2.10 0.47
C PRO A 42 -11.12 3.46 0.52
N GLY A 43 -10.34 4.54 0.36
CA GLY A 43 -10.84 5.91 0.46
C GLY A 43 -10.78 6.52 1.87
N GLU A 44 -10.42 5.74 2.88
CA GLU A 44 -10.09 6.30 4.20
C GLU A 44 -8.72 7.00 4.14
N GLU A 45 -8.70 8.28 4.50
CA GLU A 45 -7.47 9.07 4.55
C GLU A 45 -6.75 8.90 5.88
N HIS A 46 -5.42 8.94 5.85
CA HIS A 46 -4.64 8.92 7.08
C HIS A 46 -4.93 10.16 7.96
N PRO A 47 -5.06 10.01 9.30
CA PRO A 47 -5.39 11.14 10.19
C PRO A 47 -4.34 12.26 10.19
N LEU A 48 -3.07 11.91 9.94
CA LEU A 48 -1.99 12.88 9.75
C LEU A 48 -1.88 13.32 8.29
N GLN A 49 -2.04 14.63 8.06
CA GLN A 49 -2.03 15.26 6.73
C GLN A 49 -0.80 14.92 5.89
N PHE A 50 0.37 14.85 6.51
CA PHE A 50 1.61 14.48 5.81
C PHE A 50 1.52 13.10 5.13
N TYR A 51 1.02 12.09 5.87
CA TYR A 51 0.89 10.74 5.32
C TYR A 51 -0.30 10.63 4.37
N ALA A 52 -1.40 11.37 4.61
CA ALA A 52 -2.53 11.40 3.68
C ALA A 52 -2.13 11.96 2.32
N GLN A 53 -1.33 13.04 2.29
CA GLN A 53 -0.80 13.57 1.04
C GLN A 53 0.13 12.55 0.36
N LEU A 54 1.01 11.92 1.13
CA LEU A 54 1.93 10.90 0.60
C LEU A 54 1.18 9.67 0.03
N GLU A 55 0.11 9.21 0.67
CA GLU A 55 -0.77 8.15 0.16
C GLU A 55 -1.36 8.53 -1.20
N ARG A 56 -1.85 9.77 -1.35
CA ARG A 56 -2.42 10.29 -2.60
C ARG A 56 -1.36 10.39 -3.70
N ASP A 57 -0.20 10.97 -3.40
CA ASP A 57 0.89 11.14 -4.36
C ASP A 57 1.36 9.78 -4.88
N ILE A 58 1.55 8.81 -3.99
CA ILE A 58 1.96 7.45 -4.36
C ILE A 58 0.88 6.76 -5.21
N LEU A 59 -0.41 6.91 -4.85
CA LEU A 59 -1.51 6.32 -5.61
C LEU A 59 -1.56 6.88 -7.04
N GLU A 60 -1.38 8.19 -7.19
CA GLU A 60 -1.35 8.86 -8.50
C GLU A 60 -0.18 8.33 -9.35
N GLU A 61 1.03 8.26 -8.77
CA GLU A 61 2.21 7.76 -9.45
C GLU A 61 2.10 6.27 -9.83
N ILE A 62 1.48 5.44 -8.99
CA ILE A 62 1.20 4.02 -9.33
C ILE A 62 0.27 3.92 -10.53
N ASN A 63 -0.77 4.75 -10.58
CA ASN A 63 -1.73 4.75 -11.68
C ASN A 63 -1.13 5.29 -12.99
N LYS A 64 -0.15 6.21 -12.91
CA LYS A 64 0.65 6.66 -14.06
C LYS A 64 1.57 5.59 -14.65
N LEU A 65 1.87 4.50 -13.92
CA LEU A 65 2.68 3.39 -14.46
C LEU A 65 2.02 2.65 -15.64
N GLY A 66 0.71 2.80 -15.82
CA GLY A 66 -0.01 2.27 -16.99
C GLY A 66 -0.15 0.73 -17.02
N ILE A 67 0.09 0.04 -15.90
CA ILE A 67 -0.08 -1.43 -15.79
C ILE A 67 -1.56 -1.79 -15.98
N GLY A 68 -2.46 -1.03 -15.33
CA GLY A 68 -3.91 -1.18 -15.44
C GLY A 68 -4.48 -2.48 -14.85
N PRO A 69 -5.80 -2.68 -14.95
CA PRO A 69 -6.48 -3.84 -14.40
C PRO A 69 -5.99 -5.14 -15.06
N GLN A 70 -5.71 -6.16 -14.25
CA GLN A 70 -5.10 -7.44 -14.63
C GLN A 70 -3.81 -7.34 -15.48
N GLY A 71 -3.20 -6.16 -15.60
CA GLY A 71 -2.00 -5.97 -16.42
C GLY A 71 -2.26 -5.80 -17.92
N PHE A 72 -3.50 -5.59 -18.35
CA PHE A 72 -3.85 -5.34 -19.76
C PHE A 72 -3.65 -3.89 -20.20
N GLY A 73 -3.00 -3.07 -19.37
CA GLY A 73 -2.93 -1.63 -19.57
C GLY A 73 -4.18 -0.91 -19.08
N GLY A 74 -4.06 0.39 -18.83
CA GLY A 74 -5.18 1.23 -18.41
C GLY A 74 -4.80 2.27 -17.37
N ARG A 75 -5.82 2.92 -16.81
CA ARG A 75 -5.66 4.06 -15.88
C ARG A 75 -5.57 3.68 -14.41
N THR A 76 -6.06 2.50 -14.04
CA THR A 76 -6.25 2.10 -12.64
C THR A 76 -5.49 0.82 -12.35
N THR A 77 -4.30 0.97 -11.79
CA THR A 77 -3.45 -0.11 -11.29
C THR A 77 -3.73 -0.37 -9.81
N ALA A 78 -3.92 0.68 -9.02
CA ALA A 78 -4.25 0.60 -7.60
C ALA A 78 -5.50 1.44 -7.28
N LEU A 79 -6.29 0.95 -6.31
CA LEU A 79 -7.49 1.60 -5.80
C LEU A 79 -7.18 2.46 -4.57
N ALA A 80 -6.27 2.00 -3.72
CA ALA A 80 -5.90 2.69 -2.50
C ALA A 80 -4.46 2.40 -2.11
N VAL A 81 -3.83 3.37 -1.46
CA VAL A 81 -2.54 3.26 -0.80
C VAL A 81 -2.76 3.65 0.65
N HIS A 82 -2.32 2.82 1.59
CA HIS A 82 -2.42 3.08 3.01
C HIS A 82 -1.04 2.95 3.65
N ILE A 83 -0.70 3.91 4.51
CA ILE A 83 0.55 3.97 5.25
C ILE A 83 0.24 3.80 6.73
N GLU A 84 0.98 2.91 7.40
CA GLU A 84 1.05 2.82 8.85
C GLU A 84 2.51 3.05 9.26
N PHE A 85 2.76 3.85 10.28
CA PHE A 85 4.11 4.20 10.71
C PHE A 85 4.33 3.91 12.20
N TYR A 86 5.59 3.73 12.56
CA TYR A 86 6.03 3.57 13.94
C TYR A 86 7.43 4.17 14.13
N PRO A 87 7.74 4.73 15.31
CA PRO A 87 9.08 5.25 15.58
C PRO A 87 10.17 4.20 15.36
N THR A 88 11.34 4.62 14.89
CA THR A 88 12.50 3.75 14.67
C THR A 88 13.80 4.46 15.04
N HIS A 89 14.86 3.69 15.22
CA HIS A 89 16.20 4.24 15.41
C HIS A 89 16.69 4.94 14.15
N ILE A 90 17.31 6.12 14.26
CA ILE A 90 17.72 6.94 13.11
C ILE A 90 18.61 6.21 12.10
N ALA A 91 19.43 5.27 12.58
CA ALA A 91 20.32 4.47 11.73
C ALA A 91 19.60 3.40 10.89
N CYS A 92 18.34 3.05 11.22
CA CYS A 92 17.58 2.00 10.56
C CYS A 92 16.15 2.47 10.30
N LEU A 93 15.77 2.62 9.03
CA LEU A 93 14.38 2.86 8.62
C LEU A 93 13.84 1.66 7.84
N PRO A 94 13.28 0.64 8.53
CA PRO A 94 12.63 -0.47 7.84
C PRO A 94 11.38 0.01 7.09
N VAL A 95 11.25 -0.45 5.85
CA VAL A 95 10.08 -0.18 5.01
C VAL A 95 9.62 -1.49 4.39
N ALA A 96 8.34 -1.81 4.59
CA ALA A 96 7.69 -2.98 4.00
C ALA A 96 6.52 -2.54 3.14
N VAL A 97 6.35 -3.21 2.01
CA VAL A 97 5.22 -3.01 1.09
C VAL A 97 4.50 -4.34 0.97
N ASN A 98 3.20 -4.31 1.21
CA ASN A 98 2.32 -5.46 1.06
C ASN A 98 1.24 -5.14 0.03
N LEU A 99 0.91 -6.11 -0.82
CA LEU A 99 -0.03 -5.94 -1.92
C LEU A 99 -1.23 -6.85 -1.67
N ASN A 100 -2.42 -6.28 -1.74
CA ASN A 100 -3.67 -7.02 -1.75
C ASN A 100 -4.27 -6.92 -3.15
N CYS A 101 -4.63 -8.07 -3.72
CA CYS A 101 -5.16 -8.17 -5.07
C CYS A 101 -6.66 -7.82 -5.11
N HIS A 102 -7.28 -7.92 -6.30
CA HIS A 102 -8.73 -7.73 -6.43
C HIS A 102 -9.56 -8.71 -5.56
N VAL A 103 -8.97 -9.85 -5.15
CA VAL A 103 -9.58 -10.80 -4.20
C VAL A 103 -9.27 -10.41 -2.76
N SER A 104 -9.66 -9.18 -2.38
CA SER A 104 -9.50 -8.70 -1.01
C SER A 104 -10.45 -9.43 -0.06
N ARG A 105 -9.89 -10.31 0.77
CA ARG A 105 -10.65 -11.15 1.72
C ARG A 105 -10.30 -10.76 3.15
N HIS A 106 -11.22 -10.05 3.80
CA HIS A 106 -11.17 -9.75 5.22
C HIS A 106 -12.59 -9.48 5.73
N MET A 107 -12.79 -9.64 7.03
CA MET A 107 -14.06 -9.35 7.72
C MET A 107 -13.72 -8.74 9.08
N GLU A 108 -14.41 -7.67 9.43
CA GLU A 108 -14.39 -7.09 10.77
C GLU A 108 -15.78 -7.26 11.39
N ARG A 109 -15.82 -7.61 12.68
CA ARG A 109 -17.07 -7.77 13.42
C ARG A 109 -16.88 -7.23 14.82
N ILE A 110 -17.81 -6.38 15.25
CA ILE A 110 -17.98 -5.96 16.64
C ILE A 110 -19.00 -6.94 17.25
N ILE A 111 -18.62 -7.58 18.36
CA ILE A 111 -19.45 -8.57 19.08
C ILE A 111 -20.07 -7.89 20.29
#